data_AF-A0A6G3WVG4-F1
#
_entry.id   AF-A0A6G3WVG4-F1
#
_cell.length_a   1.000
_cell.length_b   1.000
_cell.length_c   1.000
_cell.angle_alpha   90.00
_cell.angle_beta   90.00
_cell.angle_gamma   90.00
#
_symmetry.space_group_name_H-M   'P 1'
#
loop_
_entity.id
_entity.type
_entity.pdbx_description
1 polymer ?
#
loop_
_entity_poly.entity_id
_entity_poly.type
_entity_poly.pdbx_seq_one_letter_code
_entity_poly.pdbx_strand_id
1 'polypeptide(L)'
;TLQLIEGRVHDVVAQPLRDCAPDLLLALDEEGGDVTRLDYLRGSRFPGNHALGALDDVTVTRAVAGSLGAELRRAGVNLNLAPCADVVVDPRNPIIGL
;
A
#
# COMPACT_ATOMS: atom_id res chain seq x y z
N THR A 1 21.43 1.12 9.99
CA THR A 1 20.69 2.41 10.01
C THR A 1 19.56 2.51 8.97
N LEU A 2 19.04 1.40 8.40
CA LEU A 2 17.84 1.42 7.54
C LEU A 2 16.81 0.31 7.89
N GLN A 3 17.14 -0.62 8.78
CA GLN A 3 16.21 -1.61 9.34
C GLN A 3 15.24 -1.00 10.39
N LEU A 4 15.22 0.33 10.54
CA LEU A 4 14.47 1.01 11.59
C LEU A 4 13.01 1.31 11.23
N ILE A 5 12.54 1.04 10.01
CA ILE A 5 11.14 1.34 9.60
C ILE A 5 10.25 0.10 9.64
N GLU A 6 10.79 -1.07 9.27
CA GLU A 6 10.09 -2.35 9.38
C GLU A 6 9.92 -2.70 10.88
N GLY A 7 8.72 -2.43 11.42
CA GLY A 7 8.36 -2.59 12.83
C GLY A 7 7.92 -1.31 13.52
N ARG A 8 8.38 -0.13 13.08
CA ARG A 8 8.05 1.14 13.74
C ARG A 8 6.57 1.54 13.60
N VAL A 9 5.94 1.30 12.46
CA VAL A 9 4.51 1.62 12.28
C VAL A 9 3.67 0.77 13.25
N HIS A 10 4.02 -0.52 13.36
CA HIS A 10 3.34 -1.41 14.29
C HIS A 10 3.50 -0.93 15.73
N ASP A 11 4.73 -0.76 16.20
CA ASP A 11 4.99 -0.55 17.63
C ASP A 11 4.71 0.88 18.10
N VAL A 12 4.88 1.88 17.23
CA VAL A 12 4.71 3.30 17.60
C VAL A 12 3.29 3.80 17.35
N VAL A 13 2.58 3.21 16.39
CA VAL A 13 1.25 3.69 15.98
C VAL A 13 0.19 2.62 16.20
N ALA A 14 0.32 1.47 15.54
CA ALA A 14 -0.78 0.53 15.47
C ALA A 14 -1.05 -0.19 16.81
N GLN A 15 -0.02 -0.57 17.54
CA GLN A 15 -0.15 -1.26 18.83
C GLN A 15 -0.72 -0.34 19.92
N PRO A 16 -0.19 0.88 20.16
CA PRO A 16 -0.77 1.77 21.16
C PRO A 16 -2.23 2.13 20.88
N LEU A 17 -2.60 2.33 19.61
CA LEU A 17 -3.98 2.61 19.23
C LEU A 17 -4.90 1.40 19.46
N ARG A 18 -4.42 0.19 19.19
CA ARG A 18 -5.16 -1.05 19.46
C ARG A 18 -5.32 -1.33 20.96
N ASP A 19 -4.33 -1.00 21.77
CA ASP A 19 -4.42 -1.14 23.22
C ASP A 19 -5.54 -0.26 23.80
N CYS A 20 -5.81 0.90 23.18
CA CYS A 20 -6.93 1.76 23.52
C CYS A 20 -8.26 1.32 22.88
N ALA A 21 -8.23 0.82 21.65
CA ALA A 21 -9.41 0.45 20.86
C ALA A 21 -9.13 -0.79 19.99
N PRO A 22 -9.41 -2.01 20.49
CA PRO A 22 -9.04 -3.26 19.81
C PRO A 22 -9.66 -3.43 18.42
N ASP A 23 -10.86 -2.88 18.20
CA ASP A 23 -11.62 -2.99 16.96
C ASP A 23 -11.42 -1.78 16.01
N LEU A 24 -10.44 -0.93 16.29
CA LEU A 24 -10.17 0.26 15.48
C LEU A 24 -9.80 -0.12 14.04
N LEU A 25 -10.43 0.56 13.09
CA LEU A 25 -9.98 0.58 11.71
C LEU A 25 -8.75 1.48 11.58
N LEU A 26 -7.62 0.87 11.23
CA LEU A 26 -6.38 1.53 10.90
C LEU A 26 -6.18 1.40 9.40
N ALA A 27 -6.48 2.50 8.71
CA ALA A 27 -6.38 2.61 7.28
C ALA A 27 -5.03 3.19 6.86
N LEU A 28 -4.50 2.72 5.74
CA LEU A 28 -3.34 3.29 5.08
C LEU A 28 -3.56 3.18 3.56
N ASP A 29 -3.02 4.14 2.82
CA ASP A 29 -3.10 4.18 1.37
C ASP A 29 -1.80 3.58 0.81
N GLU A 30 -1.86 2.37 0.29
CA GLU A 30 -0.71 1.64 -0.24
C GLU A 30 -1.13 0.90 -1.53
N GLU A 31 -0.83 1.50 -2.67
CA GLU A 31 -1.20 0.97 -3.99
C GLU A 31 0.00 0.34 -4.73
N GLY A 32 1.22 0.57 -4.23
CA GLY A 32 2.44 0.31 -4.97
C GLY A 32 2.79 1.44 -5.95
N GLY A 33 3.86 1.27 -6.73
CA GLY A 33 4.37 2.32 -7.60
C GLY A 33 4.69 3.62 -6.84
N ASP A 34 4.14 4.74 -7.33
CA ASP A 34 4.35 6.07 -6.74
C ASP A 34 3.57 6.31 -5.43
N VAL A 35 2.62 5.42 -5.12
CA VAL A 35 1.66 5.57 -4.03
C VAL A 35 2.01 4.54 -2.93
N THR A 36 3.05 4.87 -2.16
CA THR A 36 3.58 4.04 -1.06
C THR A 36 3.84 4.82 0.21
N ARG A 37 3.43 4.26 1.35
CA ARG A 37 3.64 4.84 2.69
C ARG A 37 4.63 3.98 3.48
N LEU A 38 4.61 2.66 3.30
CA LEU A 38 5.56 1.77 3.97
C LEU A 38 6.98 1.95 3.44
N ASP A 39 7.13 2.18 2.13
CA ASP A 39 8.42 2.30 1.45
C ASP A 39 8.72 3.75 0.99
N TYR A 40 8.07 4.76 1.57
CA TYR A 40 8.10 6.16 1.07
C TYR A 40 9.51 6.73 0.85
N LEU A 41 10.49 6.34 1.67
CA LEU A 41 11.88 6.82 1.56
C LEU A 41 12.67 6.20 0.39
N ARG A 42 12.24 5.03 -0.10
CA ARG A 42 12.98 4.24 -1.09
C ARG A 42 12.20 3.99 -2.39
N GLY A 43 10.92 4.37 -2.42
CA GLY A 43 9.98 3.99 -3.48
C GLY A 43 9.43 2.59 -3.28
N SER A 44 8.27 2.32 -3.86
CA SER A 44 7.57 1.05 -3.67
C SER A 44 8.41 -0.11 -4.21
N ARG A 45 8.44 -1.21 -3.46
CA ARG A 45 8.96 -2.51 -3.94
C ARG A 45 7.99 -3.23 -4.86
N PHE A 46 6.73 -2.81 -4.87
CA PHE A 46 5.65 -3.37 -5.69
C PHE A 46 5.36 -2.48 -6.91
N PRO A 47 5.06 -3.06 -8.08
CA PRO A 47 4.58 -2.29 -9.22
C PRO A 47 3.24 -1.62 -8.89
N GLY A 48 3.00 -0.42 -9.44
CA GLY A 48 1.72 0.27 -9.33
C GLY A 48 0.68 -0.25 -10.34
N ASN A 49 -0.55 0.25 -10.23
CA ASN A 49 -1.70 -0.21 -11.02
C ASN A 49 -1.47 -0.10 -12.54
N HIS A 50 -0.81 0.96 -13.02
CA HIS A 50 -0.50 1.11 -14.45
C HIS A 50 0.40 0.00 -14.97
N ALA A 51 1.51 -0.26 -14.26
CA ALA A 51 2.46 -1.29 -14.65
C ALA A 51 1.82 -2.69 -14.63
N LEU A 52 0.97 -2.96 -13.64
CA LEU A 52 0.18 -4.20 -13.56
C LEU A 52 -0.87 -4.29 -14.68
N GLY A 53 -1.51 -3.19 -15.04
CA GLY A 53 -2.44 -3.12 -16.17
C GLY A 53 -1.75 -3.34 -17.51
N ALA A 54 -0.57 -2.75 -17.71
CA ALA A 54 0.25 -2.95 -18.91
C ALA A 54 0.79 -4.39 -19.04
N LEU A 55 1.00 -5.08 -17.91
CA LEU A 55 1.36 -6.49 -17.89
C LEU A 55 0.20 -7.42 -18.27
N ASP A 56 -1.05 -7.00 -17.99
CA ASP A 56 -2.30 -7.73 -18.29
C ASP A 56 -2.34 -9.19 -17.78
N ASP A 57 -1.80 -9.42 -16.57
CA ASP A 57 -1.82 -10.73 -15.92
C ASP A 57 -2.48 -10.67 -14.53
N VAL A 58 -3.71 -11.18 -14.46
CA VAL A 58 -4.50 -11.22 -13.21
C VAL A 58 -3.89 -12.09 -12.11
N THR A 59 -3.08 -13.09 -12.47
CA THR A 59 -2.39 -13.95 -11.50
C THR A 59 -1.27 -13.17 -10.82
N VAL A 60 -0.48 -12.44 -11.59
CA VAL A 60 0.58 -11.58 -11.06
C VAL A 60 -0.02 -10.44 -10.24
N THR A 61 -1.05 -9.75 -10.73
CA THR A 61 -1.75 -8.69 -10.00
C THR A 61 -2.26 -9.18 -8.64
N ARG A 62 -2.86 -10.37 -8.59
CA ARG A 62 -3.33 -10.98 -7.33
C ARG A 62 -2.17 -11.29 -6.38
N ALA A 63 -1.05 -11.81 -6.90
CA ALA A 63 0.11 -12.13 -6.08
C ALA A 63 0.76 -10.88 -5.48
N VAL A 64 0.86 -9.80 -6.25
CA VAL A 64 1.35 -8.49 -5.78
C VAL A 64 0.42 -7.92 -4.71
N ALA A 65 -0.89 -7.85 -4.97
CA ALA A 65 -1.86 -7.35 -4.00
C ALA A 65 -1.87 -8.17 -2.69
N GLY A 66 -1.75 -9.50 -2.79
CA GLY A 66 -1.63 -10.37 -1.63
C GLY A 66 -0.36 -10.11 -0.81
N SER A 67 0.76 -9.87 -1.48
CA SER A 67 2.05 -9.57 -0.83
C SER A 67 2.02 -8.21 -0.11
N LEU A 68 1.45 -7.19 -0.76
CA LEU A 68 1.24 -5.86 -0.20
C LEU A 68 0.31 -5.91 1.02
N GLY A 69 -0.81 -6.63 0.93
CA GLY A 69 -1.72 -6.85 2.06
C GLY A 69 -1.04 -7.55 3.25
N ALA A 70 -0.13 -8.48 3.00
CA ALA A 70 0.65 -9.14 4.05
C ALA A 70 1.62 -8.18 4.76
N GLU A 71 2.25 -7.24 4.03
CA GLU A 71 3.09 -6.18 4.61
C GLU A 71 2.26 -5.23 5.48
N LEU A 72 1.10 -4.78 4.98
CA LEU A 72 0.18 -3.93 5.75
C LEU A 72 -0.26 -4.62 7.04
N ARG A 73 -0.63 -5.91 6.96
CA ARG A 73 -1.04 -6.67 8.13
C ARG A 73 0.08 -6.81 9.17
N ARG A 74 1.34 -6.95 8.73
CA ARG A 74 2.53 -6.93 9.60
C ARG A 74 2.75 -5.57 10.25
N ALA A 75 2.54 -4.49 9.49
CA ALA A 75 2.60 -3.12 10.01
C ALA A 75 1.43 -2.77 10.96
N GLY A 76 0.40 -3.62 11.03
CA GLY A 76 -0.76 -3.39 11.86
C GLY A 76 -1.88 -2.60 11.20
N VAL A 77 -1.85 -2.44 9.88
CA VAL A 77 -2.96 -1.87 9.11
C VAL A 77 -3.97 -2.98 8.82
N ASN A 78 -5.26 -2.68 8.94
CA ASN A 78 -6.36 -3.63 8.68
C ASN A 78 -7.33 -3.15 7.59
N LEU A 79 -7.11 -1.96 7.04
CA LEU A 79 -7.81 -1.46 5.85
C LEU A 79 -6.78 -0.82 4.91
N ASN A 80 -6.77 -1.24 3.65
CA ASN A 80 -6.04 -0.54 2.61
C ASN A 80 -7.02 0.32 1.81
N LEU A 81 -6.67 1.58 1.55
CA LEU A 81 -7.44 2.47 0.67
C LEU A 81 -7.02 2.27 -0.80
N ALA A 82 -7.07 1.02 -1.24
CA ALA A 82 -6.62 0.57 -2.55
C ALA A 82 -7.47 -0.65 -2.98
N PRO A 83 -7.54 -0.97 -4.28
CA PRO A 83 -6.87 -0.28 -5.39
C PRO A 83 -7.63 0.97 -5.85
N CYS A 84 -6.93 1.91 -6.49
CA CYS A 84 -7.58 2.86 -7.40
C CYS A 84 -8.17 2.09 -8.60
N ALA A 85 -9.48 2.24 -8.80
CA ALA A 85 -10.24 1.60 -9.88
C ALA A 85 -10.58 2.57 -11.02
N ASP A 86 -9.94 3.74 -11.04
CA ASP A 86 -10.18 4.76 -12.06
C ASP A 86 -9.65 4.32 -13.42
N VAL A 87 -10.36 4.74 -14.48
CA VAL A 87 -9.92 4.54 -15.86
C VAL A 87 -9.32 5.86 -16.36
N VAL A 88 -8.02 5.84 -16.66
CA VAL A 88 -7.31 7.02 -17.19
C VAL A 88 -7.72 7.26 -18.65
N VAL A 89 -8.72 8.12 -18.85
CA VAL A 89 -9.18 8.53 -20.19
C VAL A 89 -8.43 9.74 -20.75
N ASP A 90 -7.91 10.62 -19.89
CA ASP A 90 -7.03 11.73 -20.27
C ASP A 90 -5.62 11.46 -19.71
N PRO A 91 -4.61 11.20 -20.57
CA PRO A 91 -3.24 10.93 -20.13
C PRO A 91 -2.57 12.13 -19.45
N ARG A 92 -3.21 13.30 -19.44
CA ARG A 92 -2.72 14.50 -18.74
C ARG A 92 -3.35 14.67 -17.37
N ASN A 93 -4.17 13.73 -16.90
CA ASN A 93 -4.76 13.79 -15.56
C ASN A 93 -3.63 13.80 -14.50
N PRO A 94 -3.45 14.90 -13.75
CA PRO A 94 -2.32 15.03 -12.84
C PRO A 94 -2.54 14.32 -11.50
N ILE A 95 -3.75 13.79 -11.24
CA ILE A 95 -4.13 13.20 -9.96
C ILE A 95 -3.96 11.68 -9.99
N ILE A 96 -4.55 11.02 -10.99
CA ILE A 96 -4.42 9.56 -11.15
C ILE A 96 -3.09 9.19 -11.79
N GLY A 97 -2.56 10.09 -12.63
CA GLY A 97 -1.30 9.89 -13.30
C GLY A 97 -1.39 8.96 -14.49
N LEU A 98 -0.23 8.40 -14.85
CA LEU A 98 -0.09 7.34 -15.84
C LEU A 98 0.02 6.00 -15.13
#